data_AF-A0A165XB12-F1
#
_entry.id   AF-A0A165XB12-F1
#
_cell.length_a   1.000
_cell.length_b   1.000
_cell.length_c   1.000
_cell.angle_alpha   90.00
_cell.angle_beta   90.00
_cell.angle_gamma   90.00
#
_symmetry.space_group_name_H-M   'P 1'
#
loop_
_entity.id
_entity.type
_entity.pdbx_description
1 polymer ?
#
loop_
_entity_poly.entity_id
_entity_poly.type
_entity_poly.pdbx_seq_one_letter_code
_entity_poly.pdbx_strand_id
1 'polypeptide(L)'
;MIMPTTTASEILAKWLAEALDKAGKSQSDLARDIDLSSQKINRMVQGAREISGVELIKISDALDVPIPSLSGNSTPEVAKQPSHDAAQPPAQNGTVSNFSEEAYDKAFTAALEIEKREFGGNMPLQDFINAVTIGLKRQKN
;
A
#
# COMPACT_ATOMS: atom_id res chain seq x y z
N MET A 1 -1.91 27.49 17.51
CA MET A 1 -2.14 27.29 16.07
C MET A 1 -1.70 25.86 15.76
N ILE A 2 -2.63 24.90 15.78
CA ILE A 2 -2.31 23.49 15.49
C ILE A 2 -2.32 23.37 13.96
N MET A 3 -1.16 23.12 13.37
CA MET A 3 -1.08 22.84 11.93
C MET A 3 -1.90 21.57 11.66
N PRO A 4 -2.76 21.52 10.63
CA PRO A 4 -3.43 20.28 10.28
C PRO A 4 -2.34 19.27 9.89
N THR A 5 -2.20 18.21 10.68
CA THR A 5 -1.39 17.05 10.30
C THR A 5 -1.99 16.52 9.02
N THR A 6 -1.31 16.71 7.88
CA THR A 6 -1.79 16.20 6.59
C THR A 6 -2.05 14.71 6.73
N THR A 7 -3.32 14.32 6.61
CA THR A 7 -3.74 12.94 6.84
C THR A 7 -3.27 12.09 5.66
N ALA A 8 -2.95 10.80 5.89
CA ALA A 8 -2.56 9.89 4.82
C ALA A 8 -3.56 9.90 3.63
N SER A 9 -4.85 10.06 3.94
CA SER A 9 -5.93 10.20 2.97
C SER A 9 -5.78 11.43 2.06
N GLU A 10 -5.30 12.56 2.59
CA GLU A 10 -5.07 13.79 1.81
C GLU A 10 -3.85 13.67 0.90
N ILE A 11 -2.79 13.00 1.37
CA ILE A 11 -1.59 12.71 0.57
C ILE A 11 -1.97 11.81 -0.62
N LEU A 12 -2.75 10.76 -0.36
CA LEU A 12 -3.24 9.83 -1.37
C LEU A 12 -4.22 10.48 -2.34
N ALA A 13 -5.13 11.32 -1.86
CA ALA A 13 -6.07 12.06 -2.70
C ALA A 13 -5.33 13.00 -3.67
N LYS A 14 -4.34 13.73 -3.17
CA LYS A 14 -3.51 14.62 -3.98
C LYS A 14 -2.69 13.83 -5.00
N TRP A 15 -2.03 12.75 -4.58
CA TRP A 15 -1.31 11.87 -5.49
C TRP A 15 -2.22 11.32 -6.60
N LEU A 16 -3.43 10.88 -6.26
CA LEU A 16 -4.39 10.35 -7.23
C LEU A 16 -4.80 11.41 -8.27
N ALA A 17 -5.03 12.65 -7.83
CA ALA A 17 -5.34 13.76 -8.72
C ALA A 17 -4.17 14.05 -9.69
N GLU A 18 -2.94 14.10 -9.18
CA GLU A 18 -1.74 14.32 -9.99
C GLU A 18 -1.45 13.15 -10.94
N ALA A 19 -1.74 11.90 -10.52
CA ALA A 19 -1.58 10.71 -11.34
C ALA A 19 -2.56 10.70 -12.53
N LEU A 20 -3.82 11.06 -12.30
CA LEU A 20 -4.83 11.19 -13.36
C LEU A 20 -4.44 12.26 -14.39
N ASP A 21 -3.97 13.41 -13.92
CA ASP A 21 -3.49 14.51 -14.78
C ASP A 21 -2.31 14.06 -15.65
N LYS A 22 -1.29 13.43 -15.05
CA LYS A 22 -0.12 12.90 -15.78
C LYS A 22 -0.47 11.83 -16.80
N ALA A 23 -1.41 10.95 -16.46
CA ALA A 23 -1.89 9.91 -17.36
C ALA A 23 -2.85 10.45 -18.45
N GLY A 24 -3.29 11.71 -18.35
CA GLY A 24 -4.30 12.29 -19.24
C GLY A 24 -5.65 11.57 -19.18
N LYS A 25 -5.94 10.87 -18.07
CA LYS A 25 -7.15 10.06 -17.90
C LYS A 25 -8.16 10.78 -17.01
N SER A 26 -9.45 10.68 -17.34
CA SER A 26 -10.50 11.19 -16.46
C SER A 26 -10.76 10.21 -15.31
N GLN A 27 -11.36 10.71 -14.22
CA GLN A 27 -11.83 9.85 -13.12
C GLN A 27 -12.77 8.73 -13.60
N SER A 28 -13.57 9.00 -14.64
CA SER A 28 -14.48 8.02 -15.24
C SER A 28 -13.76 6.98 -16.09
N ASP A 29 -12.63 7.31 -16.71
CA ASP A 29 -11.81 6.37 -17.47
C ASP A 29 -11.11 5.41 -16.50
N LEU A 30 -10.49 5.94 -15.44
CA LEU A 30 -9.92 5.13 -14.37
C LEU A 30 -10.97 4.20 -13.74
N ALA A 31 -12.15 4.73 -13.41
CA ALA A 31 -13.25 3.94 -12.86
C ALA A 31 -13.58 2.70 -13.71
N ARG A 32 -13.56 2.84 -15.04
CA ARG A 32 -13.79 1.75 -16.00
C ARG A 32 -12.63 0.78 -16.06
N ASP A 33 -11.39 1.27 -16.02
CA ASP A 33 -10.18 0.42 -16.05
C ASP A 33 -10.09 -0.51 -14.83
N ILE A 34 -10.48 -0.03 -13.64
CA ILE A 34 -10.32 -0.80 -12.38
C ILE A 34 -11.63 -1.36 -11.81
N ASP A 35 -12.70 -1.35 -12.61
CA ASP A 35 -14.04 -1.83 -12.24
C ASP A 35 -14.58 -1.22 -10.94
N LEU A 36 -14.37 0.09 -10.77
CA LEU A 36 -14.89 0.87 -9.65
C LEU A 36 -15.93 1.88 -10.13
N SER A 37 -16.84 2.31 -9.24
CA SER A 37 -17.80 3.35 -9.60
C SER A 37 -17.13 4.74 -9.63
N SER A 38 -17.52 5.58 -10.60
CA SER A 38 -16.99 6.95 -10.70
C SER A 38 -17.23 7.77 -9.43
N GLN A 39 -18.34 7.53 -8.73
CA GLN A 39 -18.64 8.17 -7.44
C GLN A 39 -17.64 7.76 -6.35
N LYS A 40 -17.16 6.51 -6.38
CA LYS A 40 -16.14 6.01 -5.45
C LYS A 40 -14.78 6.65 -5.73
N ILE A 41 -14.37 6.73 -6.99
CA ILE A 41 -13.14 7.45 -7.41
C ILE A 41 -13.22 8.92 -7.03
N ASN A 42 -14.35 9.58 -7.27
CA ASN A 42 -14.53 10.99 -6.95
C ASN A 42 -14.32 11.28 -5.45
N ARG A 43 -14.87 10.42 -4.57
CA ARG A 43 -14.68 10.54 -3.12
C ARG A 43 -13.22 10.29 -2.69
N MET A 44 -12.49 9.41 -3.39
CA MET A 44 -11.06 9.21 -3.15
C MET A 44 -10.24 10.43 -3.55
N VAL A 45 -10.51 11.02 -4.72
CA VAL A 45 -9.83 12.23 -5.20
C VAL A 45 -10.09 13.43 -4.28
N GLN A 46 -11.27 13.49 -3.66
CA GLN A 46 -11.61 14.52 -2.67
C GLN A 46 -11.03 14.26 -1.28
N GLY A 47 -10.39 13.11 -1.04
CA GLY A 47 -9.95 12.70 0.30
C GLY A 47 -11.09 12.38 1.27
N ALA A 48 -12.34 12.39 0.79
CA ALA A 48 -13.55 12.07 1.56
C ALA A 48 -13.74 10.56 1.78
N ARG A 49 -12.91 9.74 1.15
CA ARG A 49 -12.83 8.29 1.33
C ARG A 49 -11.37 7.86 1.29
N GLU A 50 -11.00 6.97 2.20
CA GLU A 50 -9.68 6.34 2.20
C GLU A 50 -9.54 5.37 1.00
N ILE A 51 -8.32 5.33 0.45
CA ILE A 51 -7.96 4.40 -0.61
C ILE A 51 -7.41 3.14 0.07
N SER A 52 -8.07 2.01 -0.15
CA SER A 52 -7.59 0.71 0.36
C SER A 52 -6.33 0.31 -0.41
N GLY A 53 -5.41 -0.45 0.19
CA GLY A 53 -4.17 -0.79 -0.53
C GLY A 53 -4.36 -1.62 -1.79
N VAL A 54 -5.39 -2.48 -1.86
CA VAL A 54 -5.77 -3.18 -3.09
C VAL A 54 -6.20 -2.17 -4.18
N GLU A 55 -6.95 -1.15 -3.79
CA GLU A 55 -7.38 -0.08 -4.71
C GLU A 55 -6.17 0.75 -5.16
N LEU A 56 -5.23 1.02 -4.24
CA LEU A 56 -4.01 1.77 -4.52
C LEU A 56 -3.12 1.07 -5.57
N ILE A 57 -2.96 -0.26 -5.44
CA ILE A 57 -2.19 -1.06 -6.40
C ILE A 57 -2.87 -1.06 -7.77
N LYS A 58 -4.19 -1.29 -7.81
CA LYS A 58 -4.96 -1.25 -9.07
C LYS A 58 -4.86 0.11 -9.77
N ILE A 59 -4.92 1.19 -8.99
CA ILE A 59 -4.78 2.55 -9.51
C ILE A 59 -3.36 2.78 -10.05
N SER A 60 -2.32 2.39 -9.31
CA SER A 60 -0.94 2.54 -9.78
C SER A 60 -0.66 1.77 -11.05
N ASP A 61 -1.21 0.56 -11.17
CA ASP A 61 -1.09 -0.28 -12.36
C ASP A 61 -1.85 0.33 -13.55
N ALA A 62 -3.11 0.73 -13.36
CA ALA A 62 -3.95 1.30 -14.43
C ALA A 62 -3.48 2.67 -14.95
N LEU A 63 -2.73 3.41 -14.13
CA LEU A 63 -2.20 4.73 -14.47
C LEU A 63 -0.68 4.70 -14.77
N ASP A 64 -0.03 3.55 -14.64
CA ASP A 64 1.43 3.39 -14.77
C ASP A 64 2.23 4.41 -13.91
N VAL A 65 1.77 4.62 -12.66
CA VAL A 65 2.42 5.55 -11.72
C VAL A 65 2.88 4.85 -10.45
N PRO A 66 4.05 5.19 -9.91
CA PRO A 66 4.51 4.61 -8.65
C PRO A 66 3.62 5.06 -7.47
N ILE A 67 3.38 4.13 -6.55
CA ILE A 67 2.66 4.36 -5.29
C ILE A 67 3.43 5.39 -4.44
N PRO A 68 2.76 6.39 -3.84
CA PRO A 68 3.44 7.42 -3.07
C PRO A 68 3.92 6.86 -1.73
N SER A 69 5.09 7.31 -1.27
CA SER A 69 5.59 6.97 0.06
C SER A 69 4.80 7.73 1.12
N LEU A 70 4.02 7.01 1.93
CA LEU A 70 3.31 7.55 3.09
C LEU A 70 4.25 7.60 4.30
N SER A 71 5.22 8.51 4.27
CA SER A 71 6.09 8.78 5.42
C SER A 71 5.34 9.64 6.43
N GLY A 72 4.44 9.05 7.22
CA GLY A 72 3.64 9.76 8.20
C GLY A 72 2.95 8.84 9.20
N ASN A 73 3.65 8.58 10.31
CA ASN A 73 3.21 8.05 11.61
C ASN A 73 1.81 7.41 11.71
N SER A 74 1.79 6.08 11.85
CA SER A 74 0.92 5.37 12.81
C SER A 74 1.51 3.99 13.06
N THR A 75 2.62 3.96 13.79
CA THR A 75 3.00 2.78 14.56
C THR A 75 2.01 2.71 15.73
N PRO A 76 1.09 1.74 15.82
CA PRO A 76 0.63 1.35 17.13
C PRO A 76 1.87 0.82 17.87
N GLU A 77 2.21 1.52 18.94
CA GLU A 77 3.14 1.12 19.97
C GLU A 77 2.76 -0.29 20.45
N VAL A 78 3.25 -1.33 19.78
CA VAL A 78 3.25 -2.67 20.33
C VAL A 78 4.42 -2.72 21.29
N ALA A 79 4.12 -2.35 22.53
CA ALA A 79 4.94 -2.64 23.69
C ALA A 79 5.32 -4.12 23.70
N LYS A 80 6.62 -4.40 23.49
CA LYS A 80 7.38 -5.51 24.08
C LYS A 80 8.88 -5.35 23.75
N GLN A 81 9.60 -4.73 24.68
CA GLN A 81 11.05 -4.91 24.90
C GLN A 81 11.34 -6.40 25.26
N PRO A 82 12.56 -6.97 25.09
CA PRO A 82 13.83 -6.33 25.45
C PRO A 82 15.06 -6.55 24.52
N SER A 83 15.92 -5.53 24.55
CA SER A 83 17.38 -5.57 24.57
C SER A 83 18.10 -6.72 23.85
N HIS A 84 18.74 -6.42 22.72
CA HIS A 84 20.08 -6.94 22.42
C HIS A 84 20.97 -5.79 21.95
N ASP A 85 21.92 -5.51 22.84
CA ASP A 85 23.13 -4.73 22.65
C ASP A 85 23.93 -5.26 21.45
N ALA A 86 24.28 -4.37 20.52
CA ALA A 86 25.59 -4.28 19.87
C ALA A 86 25.50 -3.53 18.52
N ALA A 87 26.14 -2.36 18.49
CA ALA A 87 26.74 -1.71 17.33
C ALA A 87 25.88 -1.50 16.06
N GLN A 88 25.50 -0.23 15.84
CA GLN A 88 25.24 0.28 14.49
C GLN A 88 26.43 -0.02 13.56
N PRO A 89 26.13 -0.31 12.30
CA PRO A 89 26.42 0.67 11.25
C PRO A 89 25.11 1.25 10.68
N PRO A 90 25.10 2.53 10.27
CA PRO A 90 23.95 3.13 9.61
C PRO A 90 23.88 2.60 8.17
N ALA A 91 23.10 1.55 7.95
CA ALA A 91 22.91 0.98 6.62
C ALA A 91 21.56 1.39 6.02
N GLN A 92 21.61 2.48 5.25
CA GLN A 92 21.02 2.61 3.91
C GLN A 92 19.49 2.46 3.77
N ASN A 93 18.86 3.59 3.47
CA ASN A 93 17.76 3.69 2.52
C ASN A 93 17.98 2.71 1.35
N GLY A 94 16.97 1.87 1.06
CA GLY A 94 16.93 1.05 -0.14
C GLY A 94 17.51 -0.36 0.05
N THR A 95 16.69 -1.29 0.51
CA THR A 95 16.90 -2.71 0.19
C THR A 95 15.53 -3.38 0.08
N VAL A 96 14.83 -3.10 -1.04
CA VAL A 96 14.06 -4.15 -1.71
C VAL A 96 15.09 -5.23 -2.06
N SER A 97 15.30 -6.14 -1.11
CA SER A 97 16.19 -7.28 -1.27
C SER A 97 15.73 -8.05 -2.50
N ASN A 98 16.66 -8.46 -3.36
CA ASN A 98 16.48 -9.30 -4.53
C ASN A 98 15.63 -10.57 -4.22
N PHE A 99 14.31 -10.43 -4.17
CA PHE A 99 13.39 -11.55 -4.20
C PHE A 99 13.09 -11.81 -5.67
N SER A 100 13.31 -13.05 -6.12
CA SER A 100 12.96 -13.45 -7.49
C SER A 100 11.49 -13.13 -7.76
N GLU A 101 11.17 -12.72 -8.98
CA GLU A 101 9.80 -12.42 -9.42
C GLU A 101 8.82 -13.56 -9.08
N GLU A 102 9.27 -14.81 -9.25
CA GLU A 102 8.53 -16.02 -8.85
C GLU A 102 8.24 -16.12 -7.35
N ALA A 103 9.16 -15.64 -6.49
CA ALA A 103 8.96 -15.65 -5.04
C ALA A 103 7.94 -14.59 -4.62
N TYR A 104 7.87 -13.47 -5.35
CA TYR A 104 6.86 -12.44 -5.15
C TYR A 104 5.47 -12.95 -5.55
N ASP A 105 5.35 -13.53 -6.74
CA ASP A 105 4.09 -14.06 -7.25
C ASP A 105 3.50 -15.17 -6.35
N LYS A 106 4.38 -16.04 -5.84
CA LYS A 106 4.00 -17.11 -4.91
C LYS A 106 3.59 -16.59 -3.53
N ALA A 107 4.31 -15.61 -2.99
CA ALA A 107 3.96 -14.99 -1.71
C ALA A 107 2.66 -14.18 -1.80
N PHE A 108 2.44 -13.54 -2.95
CA PHE A 108 1.22 -12.79 -3.25
C PHE A 108 0.00 -13.72 -3.38
N THR A 109 0.14 -14.82 -4.12
CA THR A 109 -0.91 -15.85 -4.23
C THR A 109 -1.27 -16.45 -2.87
N ALA A 110 -0.26 -16.73 -2.04
CA ALA A 110 -0.49 -17.23 -0.69
C ALA A 110 -1.23 -16.21 0.19
N ALA A 111 -0.91 -14.92 0.09
CA ALA A 111 -1.62 -13.88 0.82
C ALA A 111 -3.08 -13.72 0.36
N LEU A 112 -3.34 -13.83 -0.95
CA LEU A 112 -4.71 -13.86 -1.50
C LEU A 112 -5.53 -15.06 -1.01
N GLU A 113 -4.91 -16.24 -0.89
CA GLU A 113 -5.59 -17.41 -0.30
C GLU A 113 -5.95 -17.18 1.16
N ILE A 114 -5.06 -16.55 1.94
CA ILE A 114 -5.33 -16.23 3.36
C ILE A 114 -6.42 -15.17 3.46
N GLU A 115 -6.38 -14.12 2.64
CA GLU A 115 -7.44 -13.12 2.57
C GLU A 115 -8.81 -13.76 2.28
N LYS A 116 -8.87 -14.67 1.31
CA LYS A 116 -10.12 -15.33 0.93
C LYS A 116 -10.59 -16.32 2.00
N ARG A 117 -9.67 -17.03 2.66
CA ARG A 117 -9.97 -18.07 3.65
C ARG A 117 -10.30 -17.51 5.04
N GLU A 118 -9.52 -16.55 5.52
CA GLU A 118 -9.59 -16.06 6.90
C GLU A 118 -10.30 -14.71 7.02
N PHE A 119 -10.24 -13.87 5.98
CA PHE A 119 -10.80 -12.52 6.02
C PHE A 119 -11.97 -12.32 5.05
N GLY A 120 -12.39 -13.37 4.33
CA GLY A 120 -13.52 -13.33 3.40
C GLY A 120 -13.38 -12.29 2.29
N GLY A 121 -12.16 -11.91 1.91
CA GLY A 121 -11.92 -10.84 0.92
C GLY A 121 -11.81 -9.43 1.49
N ASN A 122 -11.73 -9.27 2.82
CA ASN A 122 -11.67 -7.96 3.47
C ASN A 122 -10.47 -7.86 4.44
N MET A 123 -9.30 -8.35 4.00
CA MET A 123 -8.09 -8.33 4.82
C MET A 123 -7.56 -6.89 4.95
N PRO A 124 -7.23 -6.43 6.18
CA PRO A 124 -6.58 -5.13 6.36
C PRO A 124 -5.25 -5.07 5.59
N LEU A 125 -4.94 -3.92 5.00
CA LEU A 125 -3.72 -3.74 4.20
C LEU A 125 -2.45 -4.12 4.97
N GLN A 126 -2.42 -3.80 6.27
CA GLN A 126 -1.27 -4.10 7.12
C GLN A 126 -1.05 -5.60 7.28
N ASP A 127 -2.13 -6.37 7.44
CA ASP A 127 -2.08 -7.83 7.55
C ASP A 127 -1.70 -8.48 6.21
N PHE A 128 -2.17 -7.92 5.10
CA PHE A 128 -1.81 -8.39 3.77
C PHE A 128 -0.31 -8.19 3.48
N ILE A 129 0.22 -7.00 3.75
CA ILE A 129 1.64 -6.70 3.60
C ILE A 129 2.48 -7.63 4.49
N ASN A 130 2.03 -7.87 5.73
CA ASN A 130 2.69 -8.80 6.65
C ASN A 130 2.66 -10.23 6.10
N ALA A 131 1.53 -10.71 5.59
CA ALA A 131 1.40 -12.05 5.03
C ALA A 131 2.33 -12.27 3.82
N VAL A 132 2.38 -11.31 2.89
CA VAL A 132 3.30 -11.34 1.73
C VAL A 132 4.76 -11.31 2.18
N THR A 133 5.09 -10.43 3.14
CA THR A 133 6.46 -10.28 3.67
C THR A 133 6.93 -11.55 4.41
N ILE A 134 6.03 -12.20 5.16
CA ILE A 134 6.32 -13.48 5.83
C ILE A 134 6.54 -14.58 4.78
N GLY A 135 5.71 -14.63 3.73
CA GLY A 135 5.88 -15.57 2.61
C GLY A 135 7.22 -15.41 1.90
N LEU A 136 7.63 -14.17 1.62
CA LEU A 136 8.93 -13.82 1.04
C LEU A 136 10.11 -14.21 1.94
N LYS A 137 10.00 -13.98 3.26
CA LYS A 137 11.04 -14.40 4.22
C LYS A 137 11.20 -15.92 4.31
N ARG A 138 10.13 -16.68 4.14
CA ARG A 138 10.13 -18.15 4.23
C ARG A 138 10.87 -18.85 3.07
N GLN A 139 11.06 -18.17 1.93
CA GLN A 139 11.76 -18.66 0.74
C GLN A 139 13.30 -18.51 0.82
N LYS A 140 13.81 -17.73 1.77
CA LYS A 140 15.25 -17.44 1.91
C LYS A 140 16.01 -18.48 2.75
N ASN A 141 15.34 -19.52 3.23
CA ASN A 141 15.90 -20.52 4.16
C ASN A 141 15.68 -21.94 3.66
#